data_AF-A0A167B5S8-F1
#
_entry.id   AF-A0A167B5S8-F1
#
_cell.length_a   1.000
_cell.length_b   1.000
_cell.length_c   1.000
_cell.angle_alpha   90.00
_cell.angle_beta   90.00
_cell.angle_gamma   90.00
#
_symmetry.space_group_name_H-M   'P 1'
#
loop_
_entity.id
_entity.type
_entity.pdbx_description
1 polymer ?
#
loop_
_entity_poly.entity_id
_entity_poly.type
_entity_poly.pdbx_seq_one_letter_code
_entity_poly.pdbx_strand_id
1 'polypeptide(L)'
;MQDLHNALTIAVIDIVQRWWTDEDARFPERMPLEPKEEELLKWIERQVSAGNLQEFSRRLGSWRPDFLVEEDEHHEESYRITEINARFSFNGFMHGAYGQEALNRCVEGEKSVLVGATDPKMILEGLFGLFQTDYPLHLLKGVEHGIDIHMFVDAVWRRFGIKPRLITPADLRLFPDPVSKSGQRLCCVTKNLVMPTSSWTFTAKNGEVWEEIHQVGLELHQRELIALDLGILHEISLRCFNDMRTILLVHDKRMLGIIKQEIPNLVARKVLMPAQADVLDRGVVDTTLPGSKQLDDLIQASMVSPQLRQGYILKPIRSGKGEGIVFGEDLGEHEWISALQELISSKMVPGVSCVIQRRIMPREYNLVLKANLRWFTDRD
;
A
#
# COMPACT_ATOMS: atom_id res chain seq x y z
N MET A 1 -6.53 -16.71 -8.63
CA MET A 1 -6.41 -15.44 -7.88
C MET A 1 -6.53 -15.58 -6.37
N GLN A 2 -7.52 -16.30 -5.82
CA GLN A 2 -7.64 -16.47 -4.36
C GLN A 2 -6.40 -17.15 -3.73
N ASP A 3 -5.90 -18.22 -4.36
CA ASP A 3 -4.68 -18.90 -3.89
C ASP A 3 -3.44 -17.98 -3.93
N LEU A 4 -3.33 -17.14 -4.96
CA LEU A 4 -2.26 -16.15 -5.08
C LEU A 4 -2.34 -15.11 -3.95
N HIS A 5 -3.54 -14.58 -3.69
CA HIS A 5 -3.74 -13.64 -2.58
C HIS A 5 -3.40 -14.27 -1.22
N ASN A 6 -3.80 -15.53 -1.01
CA ASN A 6 -3.48 -16.26 0.23
C ASN A 6 -1.98 -16.47 0.39
N ALA A 7 -1.28 -16.95 -0.66
CA ALA A 7 0.16 -17.16 -0.64
C ALA A 7 0.93 -15.84 -0.42
N LEU A 8 0.51 -14.76 -1.08
CA LEU A 8 1.08 -13.42 -0.91
C LEU A 8 0.91 -12.93 0.54
N THR A 9 -0.28 -13.10 1.11
CA THR A 9 -0.59 -12.69 2.48
C THR A 9 0.30 -13.44 3.48
N ILE A 10 0.45 -14.76 3.33
CA ILE A 10 1.31 -15.57 4.19
C ILE A 10 2.78 -15.10 4.09
N ALA A 11 3.29 -14.88 2.87
CA ALA A 11 4.65 -14.42 2.65
C ALA A 11 4.90 -13.03 3.28
N VAL A 12 3.99 -12.08 3.05
CA VAL A 12 4.07 -10.72 3.60
C VAL A 12 4.05 -10.74 5.13
N ILE A 13 3.16 -11.53 5.75
CA ILE A 13 3.10 -11.66 7.20
C ILE A 13 4.42 -12.15 7.76
N ASP A 14 4.97 -13.25 7.22
CA ASP A 14 6.22 -13.82 7.72
C ASP A 14 7.40 -12.86 7.57
N ILE A 15 7.57 -12.26 6.38
CA ILE A 15 8.67 -11.32 6.09
C ILE A 15 8.63 -10.12 7.04
N VAL A 16 7.45 -9.52 7.22
CA VAL A 16 7.31 -8.33 8.07
C VAL A 16 7.52 -8.67 9.55
N GLN A 17 7.04 -9.83 10.03
CA GLN A 17 7.20 -10.21 11.44
C GLN A 17 8.66 -10.47 11.84
N ARG A 18 9.50 -10.90 10.90
CA ARG A 18 10.92 -11.16 11.16
C ARG A 18 11.85 -10.06 10.63
N TRP A 19 11.30 -8.93 10.20
CA TRP A 19 12.02 -7.85 9.53
C TRP A 19 13.30 -7.41 10.25
N TRP A 20 13.25 -7.35 11.58
CA TRP A 20 14.37 -6.92 12.43
C TRP A 20 15.15 -8.06 13.09
N THR A 21 14.62 -9.28 13.09
CA THR A 21 15.15 -10.41 13.87
C THR A 21 15.84 -11.46 13.01
N ASP A 22 15.58 -11.49 11.71
CA ASP A 22 16.24 -12.39 10.76
C ASP A 22 17.51 -11.74 10.19
N GLU A 23 18.62 -11.94 10.89
CA GLU A 23 19.94 -11.42 10.50
C GLU A 23 20.47 -12.04 9.20
N ASP A 24 20.05 -13.26 8.85
CA ASP A 24 20.48 -13.94 7.62
C ASP A 24 19.78 -13.33 6.40
N ALA A 25 18.49 -13.01 6.52
CA ALA A 25 17.70 -12.44 5.43
C ALA A 25 18.05 -10.98 5.11
N ARG A 26 18.60 -10.24 6.08
CA ARG A 26 19.13 -8.86 5.93
C ARG A 26 18.14 -7.91 5.24
N PHE A 27 16.89 -7.91 5.69
CA PHE A 27 15.83 -7.10 5.08
C PHE A 27 16.11 -5.59 5.10
N PRO A 28 16.58 -5.00 6.21
CA PRO A 28 16.88 -3.57 6.24
C PRO A 28 17.98 -3.17 5.25
N GLU A 29 18.94 -4.06 4.94
CA GLU A 29 19.99 -3.81 3.96
C GLU A 29 19.49 -3.90 2.52
N ARG A 30 18.51 -4.78 2.25
CA ARG A 30 17.89 -4.96 0.93
C ARG A 30 16.85 -3.89 0.62
N MET A 31 16.22 -3.34 1.65
CA MET A 31 15.20 -2.31 1.56
C MET A 31 15.43 -1.24 2.63
N PRO A 32 16.52 -0.46 2.52
CA PRO A 32 16.80 0.59 3.49
C PRO A 32 15.68 1.63 3.47
N LEU A 33 15.39 2.14 4.66
CA LEU A 33 14.35 3.12 4.94
C LEU A 33 14.99 4.47 5.29
N GLU A 34 14.18 5.53 5.29
CA GLU A 34 14.65 6.80 5.84
C GLU A 34 14.83 6.67 7.36
N PRO A 35 15.80 7.38 7.97
CA PRO A 35 16.10 7.21 9.39
C PRO A 35 14.89 7.32 10.32
N LYS A 36 13.97 8.25 10.02
CA LYS A 36 12.76 8.46 10.82
C LYS A 36 11.72 7.34 10.67
N GLU A 37 11.63 6.73 9.48
CA GLU A 37 10.76 5.59 9.23
C GLU A 37 11.29 4.34 9.94
N GLU A 38 12.61 4.12 9.85
CA GLU A 38 13.28 3.04 10.58
C GLU A 38 13.12 3.19 12.09
N GLU A 39 13.33 4.40 12.63
CA GLU A 39 13.12 4.71 14.04
C GLU A 39 11.67 4.41 14.48
N LEU A 40 10.69 4.82 13.67
CA LEU A 40 9.28 4.56 13.91
C LEU A 40 8.97 3.05 13.91
N LEU A 41 9.44 2.30 12.92
CA LEU A 41 9.19 0.86 12.83
C LEU A 41 9.88 0.07 13.95
N LYS A 42 11.10 0.46 14.36
CA LYS A 42 11.76 -0.11 15.54
C LYS A 42 11.03 0.25 16.84
N TRP A 43 10.45 1.45 16.92
CA TRP A 43 9.58 1.81 18.05
C TRP A 43 8.30 0.96 18.07
N ILE A 44 7.67 0.72 16.93
CA ILE A 44 6.50 -0.16 16.79
C ILE A 44 6.82 -1.57 17.30
N GLU A 45 7.98 -2.12 16.94
CA GLU A 45 8.39 -3.46 17.39
C GLU A 45 8.49 -3.54 18.93
N ARG A 46 9.03 -2.47 19.56
CA ARG A 46 9.06 -2.36 21.02
C ARG A 46 7.66 -2.27 21.62
N GLN A 47 6.70 -1.62 20.95
CA GLN A 47 5.30 -1.58 21.41
C GLN A 47 4.60 -2.92 21.29
N VAL A 48 4.92 -3.71 20.26
CA VAL A 48 4.42 -5.10 20.13
C VAL A 48 4.96 -5.94 21.29
N SER A 49 6.28 -5.89 21.53
CA SER A 49 6.93 -6.59 22.65
C SER A 49 6.37 -6.19 24.02
N ALA A 50 5.97 -4.93 24.19
CA ALA A 50 5.36 -4.41 25.42
C ALA A 50 3.86 -4.74 25.55
N GLY A 51 3.23 -5.37 24.55
CA GLY A 51 1.78 -5.66 24.56
C GLY A 51 0.89 -4.43 24.36
N ASN A 52 1.45 -3.33 23.85
CA ASN A 52 0.73 -2.10 23.53
C ASN A 52 0.14 -2.11 22.12
N LEU A 53 0.75 -2.88 21.22
CA LEU A 53 0.29 -3.08 19.85
C LEU A 53 0.19 -4.58 19.56
N GLN A 54 -0.73 -4.99 18.69
CA GLN A 54 -0.83 -6.39 18.28
C GLN A 54 0.26 -6.74 17.25
N GLU A 55 0.55 -8.03 17.15
CA GLU A 55 1.36 -8.60 16.08
C GLU A 55 0.82 -8.23 14.70
N PHE A 56 1.73 -8.13 13.72
CA PHE A 56 1.39 -7.73 12.36
C PHE A 56 0.30 -8.59 11.72
N SER A 57 0.36 -9.91 11.95
CA SER A 57 -0.60 -10.91 11.46
C SER A 57 -2.06 -10.64 11.85
N ARG A 58 -2.31 -9.79 12.86
CA ARG A 58 -3.65 -9.44 13.33
C ARG A 58 -4.09 -8.04 12.92
N ARG A 59 -3.23 -7.23 12.31
CA ARG A 59 -3.47 -5.81 11.99
C ARG A 59 -2.95 -5.42 10.62
N LEU A 60 -3.16 -6.24 9.59
CA LEU A 60 -2.66 -5.90 8.25
C LEU A 60 -3.26 -4.59 7.70
N GLY A 61 -4.50 -4.28 8.10
CA GLY A 61 -5.25 -3.14 7.57
C GLY A 61 -5.82 -3.40 6.18
N SER A 62 -5.84 -2.37 5.34
CA SER A 62 -6.36 -2.43 3.97
C SER A 62 -5.23 -2.23 2.97
N TRP A 63 -5.12 -3.18 2.03
CA TRP A 63 -4.13 -3.18 0.98
C TRP A 63 -4.68 -3.88 -0.26
N ARG A 64 -4.20 -3.46 -1.43
CA ARG A 64 -4.70 -3.87 -2.74
C ARG A 64 -3.52 -4.25 -3.64
N PRO A 65 -3.30 -5.55 -3.91
CA PRO A 65 -2.36 -5.94 -4.95
C PRO A 65 -2.95 -5.64 -6.33
N ASP A 66 -2.25 -4.84 -7.12
CA ASP A 66 -2.66 -4.52 -8.49
C ASP A 66 -1.90 -5.41 -9.48
N PHE A 67 -2.62 -5.95 -10.45
CA PHE A 67 -2.09 -6.91 -11.40
C PHE A 67 -2.33 -6.50 -12.84
N LEU A 68 -1.47 -7.01 -13.72
CA LEU A 68 -1.67 -7.03 -15.17
C LEU A 68 -1.88 -8.48 -15.61
N VAL A 69 -2.59 -8.67 -16.71
CA VAL A 69 -2.83 -10.00 -17.30
C VAL A 69 -2.03 -10.10 -18.59
N GLU A 70 -1.13 -11.06 -18.67
CA GLU A 70 -0.40 -11.43 -19.89
C GLU A 70 -0.87 -12.80 -20.40
N GLU A 71 -0.46 -13.17 -21.61
CA GLU A 71 -0.62 -14.54 -22.10
C GLU A 71 0.58 -15.39 -21.66
N ASP A 72 0.31 -16.59 -21.18
CA ASP A 72 1.36 -17.58 -20.95
C ASP A 72 1.75 -18.35 -22.23
N GLU A 73 2.67 -19.30 -22.12
CA GLU A 73 3.13 -20.14 -23.24
C GLU A 73 2.00 -20.99 -23.88
N HIS A 74 0.86 -21.12 -23.20
CA HIS A 74 -0.32 -21.85 -23.66
C HIS A 74 -1.43 -20.92 -24.17
N HIS A 75 -1.17 -19.61 -24.29
CA HIS A 75 -2.15 -18.56 -24.63
C HIS A 75 -3.28 -18.39 -23.60
N GLU A 76 -3.04 -18.83 -22.36
CA GLU A 76 -3.95 -18.68 -21.24
C GLU A 76 -3.65 -17.39 -20.45
N GLU A 77 -4.65 -16.88 -19.74
CA GLU A 77 -4.48 -15.67 -18.92
C GLU A 77 -3.59 -15.93 -17.70
N SER A 78 -2.47 -15.22 -17.64
CA SER A 78 -1.55 -15.22 -16.51
C SER A 78 -1.59 -13.88 -15.78
N TYR A 79 -2.02 -13.93 -14.52
CA TYR A 79 -2.18 -12.78 -13.64
C TYR A 79 -0.86 -12.47 -12.93
N ARG A 80 -0.31 -11.27 -13.13
CA ARG A 80 0.96 -10.82 -12.54
C ARG A 80 0.73 -9.61 -11.66
N ILE A 81 0.90 -9.76 -10.35
CA ILE A 81 0.92 -8.65 -9.40
C ILE A 81 2.14 -7.79 -9.70
N THR A 82 1.91 -6.50 -9.98
CA THR A 82 2.95 -5.54 -10.37
C THR A 82 3.24 -4.46 -9.35
N GLU A 83 2.31 -4.24 -8.41
CA GLU A 83 2.47 -3.39 -7.24
C GLU A 83 1.50 -3.76 -6.13
N ILE A 84 1.77 -3.27 -4.91
CA ILE A 84 0.86 -3.36 -3.78
C ILE A 84 0.53 -1.93 -3.31
N ASN A 85 -0.74 -1.57 -3.36
CA ASN A 85 -1.25 -0.29 -2.90
C ASN A 85 -1.81 -0.43 -1.48
N ALA A 86 -1.12 0.17 -0.50
CA ALA A 86 -1.53 0.06 0.90
C ALA A 86 -1.50 1.38 1.68
N ARG A 87 -1.22 2.49 1.00
CA ARG A 87 -1.13 3.82 1.63
C ARG A 87 -2.49 4.42 1.96
N PHE A 88 -3.46 4.24 1.07
CA PHE A 88 -4.80 4.83 1.17
C PHE A 88 -5.84 3.72 1.28
N SER A 89 -6.35 3.49 2.49
CA SER A 89 -7.15 2.31 2.82
C SER A 89 -8.43 2.14 2.00
N PHE A 90 -8.97 3.24 1.45
CA PHE A 90 -10.24 3.24 0.72
C PHE A 90 -10.06 3.30 -0.80
N ASN A 91 -8.87 3.65 -1.28
CA ASN A 91 -8.66 4.01 -2.68
C ASN A 91 -9.08 2.87 -3.62
N GLY A 92 -10.00 3.16 -4.53
CA GLY A 92 -10.54 2.23 -5.53
C GLY A 92 -11.52 1.20 -5.00
N PHE A 93 -11.62 1.00 -3.68
CA PHE A 93 -12.55 0.02 -3.10
C PHE A 93 -13.99 0.50 -3.08
N MET A 94 -14.23 1.78 -2.73
CA MET A 94 -15.60 2.30 -2.69
C MET A 94 -16.16 2.43 -4.09
N HIS A 95 -15.37 2.96 -5.02
CA HIS A 95 -15.76 3.05 -6.43
C HIS A 95 -15.96 1.65 -7.03
N GLY A 96 -15.06 0.70 -6.72
CA GLY A 96 -15.17 -0.68 -7.16
C GLY A 96 -16.43 -1.38 -6.65
N ALA A 97 -16.76 -1.23 -5.37
CA ALA A 97 -17.96 -1.83 -4.78
C ALA A 97 -19.25 -1.30 -5.42
N TYR A 98 -19.45 0.02 -5.48
CA TYR A 98 -20.67 0.58 -6.06
C TYR A 98 -20.75 0.37 -7.58
N GLY A 99 -19.61 0.42 -8.29
CA GLY A 99 -19.54 0.11 -9.71
C GLY A 99 -19.96 -1.34 -9.99
N GLN A 100 -19.43 -2.29 -9.20
CA GLN A 100 -19.80 -3.69 -9.32
C GLN A 100 -21.26 -3.95 -8.94
N GLU A 101 -21.80 -3.28 -7.92
CA GLU A 101 -23.22 -3.38 -7.56
C GLU A 101 -24.12 -2.91 -8.71
N ALA A 102 -23.77 -1.79 -9.36
CA ALA A 102 -24.50 -1.30 -10.52
C ALA A 102 -24.40 -2.28 -11.71
N LEU A 103 -23.21 -2.84 -11.97
CA LEU A 103 -23.00 -3.82 -13.02
C LEU A 103 -23.82 -5.09 -12.78
N ASN A 104 -23.81 -5.64 -11.55
CA ASN A 104 -24.57 -6.82 -11.18
C ASN A 104 -26.06 -6.65 -11.52
N ARG A 105 -26.66 -5.51 -11.15
CA ARG A 105 -28.06 -5.18 -11.48
C ARG A 105 -28.34 -5.10 -12.98
N CYS A 106 -27.34 -4.77 -13.80
CA CYS A 106 -27.47 -4.67 -15.25
C CYS A 106 -27.24 -6.00 -15.97
N VAL A 107 -26.43 -6.90 -15.42
CA VAL A 107 -26.06 -8.19 -16.06
C VAL A 107 -26.85 -9.40 -15.52
N GLU A 108 -27.49 -9.27 -14.36
CA GLU A 108 -28.39 -10.28 -13.77
C GLU A 108 -29.73 -10.35 -14.51
N GLY A 109 -29.69 -10.80 -15.77
CA GLY A 109 -30.87 -11.29 -16.50
C GLY A 109 -30.82 -12.81 -16.61
N GLU A 110 -31.98 -13.49 -16.62
CA GLU A 110 -32.12 -14.96 -16.65
C GLU A 110 -31.37 -15.70 -17.78
N LYS A 111 -30.79 -14.98 -18.74
CA LYS A 111 -30.06 -15.53 -19.90
C LYS A 111 -28.56 -15.19 -19.93
N SER A 112 -28.04 -14.48 -18.94
CA SER A 112 -26.62 -14.10 -18.90
C SER A 112 -25.77 -15.16 -18.20
N VAL A 113 -24.67 -15.54 -18.82
CA VAL A 113 -23.60 -16.36 -18.20
C VAL A 113 -22.56 -15.51 -17.46
N LEU A 114 -22.70 -14.18 -17.51
CA LEU A 114 -21.79 -13.26 -16.85
C LEU A 114 -22.12 -13.16 -15.37
N VAL A 115 -21.08 -13.25 -14.55
CA VAL A 115 -21.14 -13.03 -13.10
C VAL A 115 -20.33 -11.80 -12.73
N GLY A 116 -20.67 -11.15 -11.62
CA GLY A 116 -19.85 -10.07 -11.09
C GLY A 116 -18.43 -10.53 -10.77
N ALA A 117 -17.43 -9.68 -11.03
CA ALA A 117 -16.03 -10.01 -10.79
C ALA A 117 -15.68 -10.07 -9.29
N THR A 118 -16.51 -9.45 -8.44
CA THR A 118 -16.38 -9.42 -6.99
C THR A 118 -17.74 -9.25 -6.33
N ASP A 119 -17.82 -9.53 -5.03
CA ASP A 119 -18.99 -9.21 -4.21
C ASP A 119 -18.83 -7.80 -3.59
N PRO A 120 -19.65 -6.81 -3.99
CA PRO A 120 -19.64 -5.47 -3.40
C PRO A 120 -19.76 -5.48 -1.88
N LYS A 121 -20.57 -6.40 -1.35
CA LYS A 121 -20.83 -6.51 0.09
C LYS A 121 -19.56 -6.95 0.83
N MET A 122 -18.82 -7.91 0.30
CA MET A 122 -17.56 -8.35 0.87
C MET A 122 -16.55 -7.20 0.98
N ILE A 123 -16.46 -6.32 -0.03
CA ILE A 123 -15.58 -5.15 0.00
C ILE A 123 -16.01 -4.19 1.13
N LEU A 124 -17.29 -3.83 1.17
CA LEU A 124 -17.81 -2.89 2.17
C LEU A 124 -17.69 -3.45 3.59
N GLU A 125 -18.00 -4.73 3.81
CA GLU A 125 -17.85 -5.39 5.11
C GLU A 125 -16.39 -5.47 5.55
N GLY A 126 -15.46 -5.73 4.62
CA GLY A 126 -14.03 -5.66 4.88
C GLY A 126 -13.58 -4.28 5.36
N LEU A 127 -14.03 -3.21 4.69
CA LEU A 127 -13.72 -1.83 5.10
C LEU A 127 -14.37 -1.44 6.43
N PHE A 128 -15.61 -1.86 6.67
CA PHE A 128 -16.31 -1.61 7.94
C PHE A 128 -15.70 -2.39 9.10
N GLY A 129 -15.07 -3.53 8.83
CA GLY A 129 -14.34 -4.32 9.83
C GLY A 129 -13.02 -3.69 10.31
N LEU A 130 -12.54 -2.62 9.67
CA LEU A 130 -11.28 -1.96 10.05
C LEU A 130 -11.37 -1.14 11.34
N PHE A 131 -12.57 -0.67 11.70
CA PHE A 131 -12.76 0.28 12.78
C PHE A 131 -13.84 -0.19 13.77
N GLN A 132 -13.83 0.37 14.96
CA GLN A 132 -14.79 0.04 16.02
C GLN A 132 -15.92 1.08 16.03
N THR A 133 -17.17 0.62 16.04
CA THR A 133 -18.34 1.52 15.97
C THR A 133 -18.61 2.27 17.27
N ASP A 134 -18.03 1.82 18.39
CA ASP A 134 -18.27 2.40 19.72
C ASP A 134 -17.45 3.68 19.95
N TYR A 135 -16.52 4.01 19.05
CA TYR A 135 -15.64 5.17 19.15
C TYR A 135 -15.84 6.14 17.97
N PRO A 136 -15.64 7.46 18.17
CA PRO A 136 -15.57 8.41 17.06
C PRO A 136 -14.52 8.00 16.01
N LEU A 137 -14.90 8.02 14.74
CA LEU A 137 -13.99 7.72 13.63
C LEU A 137 -13.36 9.00 13.08
N HIS A 138 -12.04 9.09 13.16
CA HIS A 138 -11.26 10.17 12.57
C HIS A 138 -10.56 9.70 11.31
N LEU A 139 -10.52 10.52 10.28
CA LEU A 139 -9.79 10.27 9.04
C LEU A 139 -8.83 11.44 8.83
N LEU A 140 -7.53 11.17 8.94
CA LEU A 140 -6.46 12.14 8.77
C LEU A 140 -6.13 12.27 7.29
N LYS A 141 -6.54 13.39 6.71
CA LYS A 141 -6.47 13.68 5.28
C LYS A 141 -5.48 14.80 4.99
N GLY A 142 -4.66 14.57 3.97
CA GLY A 142 -3.67 15.51 3.45
C GLY A 142 -4.11 16.13 2.13
N VAL A 143 -3.17 16.32 1.22
CA VAL A 143 -3.40 16.97 -0.07
C VAL A 143 -4.05 16.08 -1.14
N GLU A 144 -4.05 14.76 -0.99
CA GLU A 144 -4.69 13.86 -1.95
C GLU A 144 -6.18 14.23 -2.07
N HIS A 145 -6.72 14.29 -3.28
CA HIS A 145 -8.12 14.66 -3.46
C HIS A 145 -9.05 13.57 -2.93
N GLY A 146 -8.82 12.31 -3.33
CA GLY A 146 -9.49 11.12 -2.81
C GLY A 146 -11.01 11.12 -2.95
N ILE A 147 -11.57 10.45 -3.96
CA ILE A 147 -13.03 10.32 -4.11
C ILE A 147 -13.58 9.33 -3.08
N ASP A 148 -12.95 8.16 -2.95
CA ASP A 148 -13.42 7.05 -2.13
C ASP A 148 -13.54 7.39 -0.65
N ILE A 149 -12.68 8.23 -0.08
CA ILE A 149 -12.80 8.62 1.34
C ILE A 149 -14.11 9.38 1.62
N HIS A 150 -14.56 10.21 0.68
CA HIS A 150 -15.83 10.92 0.82
C HIS A 150 -17.02 9.99 0.64
N MET A 151 -16.90 9.00 -0.26
CA MET A 151 -17.91 7.93 -0.40
C MET A 151 -17.97 7.06 0.85
N PHE A 152 -16.83 6.76 1.47
CA PHE A 152 -16.74 5.99 2.71
C PHE A 152 -17.39 6.73 3.88
N VAL A 153 -17.15 8.04 4.00
CA VAL A 153 -17.83 8.89 5.01
C VAL A 153 -19.35 8.76 4.93
N ASP A 154 -19.91 8.86 3.73
CA ASP A 154 -21.35 8.70 3.50
C ASP A 154 -21.83 7.26 3.77
N ALA A 155 -21.06 6.24 3.36
CA ALA A 155 -21.39 4.84 3.61
C ALA A 155 -21.44 4.50 5.10
N VAL A 156 -20.46 4.95 5.89
CA VAL A 156 -20.44 4.76 7.35
C VAL A 156 -21.60 5.48 8.02
N TRP A 157 -21.92 6.70 7.59
CA TRP A 157 -23.07 7.44 8.10
C TRP A 157 -24.39 6.70 7.85
N ARG A 158 -24.62 6.23 6.63
CA ARG A 158 -25.85 5.49 6.29
C ARG A 158 -25.94 4.15 7.03
N ARG A 159 -24.82 3.45 7.22
CA ARG A 159 -24.79 2.12 7.81
C ARG A 159 -24.90 2.14 9.34
N PHE A 160 -24.23 3.08 9.99
CA PHE A 160 -24.03 3.08 11.45
C PHE A 160 -24.54 4.35 12.15
N GLY A 161 -24.94 5.39 11.41
CA GLY A 161 -25.27 6.69 12.00
C GLY A 161 -24.07 7.41 12.61
N ILE A 162 -22.84 6.95 12.31
CA ILE A 162 -21.59 7.59 12.73
C ILE A 162 -21.15 8.48 11.59
N LYS A 163 -20.88 9.75 11.83
CA LYS A 163 -20.30 10.65 10.83
C LYS A 163 -18.79 10.72 11.05
N PRO A 164 -17.96 10.09 10.20
CA PRO A 164 -16.51 10.19 10.34
C PRO A 164 -16.05 11.64 10.20
N ARG A 165 -15.02 12.00 10.97
CA ARG A 165 -14.48 13.36 11.03
C ARG A 165 -13.23 13.44 10.17
N LEU A 166 -13.26 14.28 9.14
CA LEU A 166 -12.06 14.62 8.39
C LEU A 166 -11.24 15.63 9.20
N ILE A 167 -10.00 15.27 9.50
CA ILE A 167 -9.03 16.11 10.21
C ILE A 167 -7.76 16.24 9.38
N THR A 168 -6.99 17.29 9.62
CA THR A 168 -5.71 17.56 8.95
C THR A 168 -4.54 17.42 9.93
N PRO A 169 -3.30 17.29 9.44
CA PRO A 169 -2.11 17.36 10.30
C PRO A 169 -2.07 18.56 11.25
N ALA A 170 -2.58 19.72 10.82
CA ALA A 170 -2.60 20.94 11.62
C ALA A 170 -3.56 20.88 12.82
N ASP A 171 -4.54 19.98 12.79
CA ASP A 171 -5.50 19.80 13.86
C ASP A 171 -4.96 18.94 15.00
N LEU A 172 -3.86 18.21 14.80
CA LEU A 172 -3.33 17.25 15.77
C LEU A 172 -2.65 17.91 16.97
N ARG A 173 -2.86 17.34 18.16
CA ARG A 173 -2.26 17.78 19.42
C ARG A 173 -1.85 16.56 20.24
N LEU A 174 -0.79 16.70 21.04
CA LEU A 174 -0.43 15.74 22.08
C LEU A 174 -0.80 16.31 23.45
N PHE A 175 -1.47 15.51 24.26
CA PHE A 175 -1.78 15.84 25.63
C PHE A 175 -1.08 14.84 26.57
N PRO A 176 -0.29 15.30 27.56
CA PRO A 176 0.34 14.41 28.53
C PRO A 176 -0.71 13.65 29.35
N ASP A 177 -0.64 12.33 29.35
CA ASP A 177 -1.51 11.48 30.15
C ASP A 177 -0.72 10.35 30.82
N PRO A 178 -0.27 10.54 32.08
CA PRO A 178 0.49 9.54 32.82
C PRO A 178 -0.26 8.21 33.04
N VAL A 179 -1.58 8.18 32.85
CA VAL A 179 -2.41 6.98 33.02
C VAL A 179 -2.47 6.16 31.73
N SER A 180 -2.21 6.79 30.57
CA SER A 180 -2.21 6.07 29.28
C SER A 180 -0.96 5.20 29.15
N LYS A 181 -1.08 4.10 28.39
CA LYS A 181 0.03 3.16 28.16
C LYS A 181 1.26 3.81 27.50
N SER A 182 1.05 4.86 26.71
CA SER A 182 2.13 5.60 26.05
C SER A 182 2.56 6.86 26.81
N GLY A 183 1.87 7.21 27.90
CA GLY A 183 2.08 8.47 28.62
C GLY A 183 1.50 9.71 27.91
N GLN A 184 0.81 9.51 26.78
CA GLN A 184 0.26 10.57 25.93
C GLN A 184 -1.15 10.22 25.45
N ARG A 185 -1.92 11.25 25.10
CA ARG A 185 -3.14 11.16 24.29
C ARG A 185 -2.95 11.87 22.98
N LEU A 186 -3.41 11.24 21.90
CA LEU A 186 -3.58 11.91 20.62
C LEU A 186 -4.93 12.63 20.63
N CYS A 187 -4.91 13.91 20.30
CA CYS A 187 -6.10 14.73 20.22
C CYS A 187 -6.19 15.47 18.88
N CYS A 188 -7.38 15.92 18.53
CA CYS A 188 -7.59 16.93 17.48
C CYS A 188 -8.33 18.15 18.00
N VAL A 189 -8.08 19.31 17.39
CA VAL A 189 -8.89 20.52 17.59
C VAL A 189 -10.29 20.30 17.00
N THR A 190 -11.33 20.46 17.82
CA THR A 190 -12.73 20.40 17.38
C THR A 190 -13.37 21.79 17.35
N LYS A 191 -14.17 22.04 16.31
CA LYS A 191 -14.98 23.26 16.15
C LYS A 191 -16.45 23.06 16.54
N ASN A 192 -16.88 21.82 16.71
CA ASN A 192 -18.29 21.46 16.94
C ASN A 192 -18.47 20.90 18.36
N LEU A 193 -19.34 21.56 19.14
CA LEU A 193 -19.69 21.18 20.52
C LEU A 193 -20.83 20.15 20.60
N VAL A 194 -21.40 19.71 19.46
CA VAL A 194 -22.43 18.66 19.44
C VAL A 194 -21.73 17.32 19.62
N MET A 195 -21.45 17.00 20.88
CA MET A 195 -20.63 15.86 21.29
C MET A 195 -21.50 14.63 21.57
N PRO A 196 -21.06 13.42 21.17
CA PRO A 196 -21.48 12.21 21.85
C PRO A 196 -21.12 12.33 23.34
N THR A 197 -21.99 11.89 24.23
CA THR A 197 -21.87 12.07 25.69
C THR A 197 -20.66 11.37 26.35
N SER A 198 -19.76 10.74 25.57
CA SER A 198 -18.71 9.85 26.06
C SER A 198 -17.28 10.19 25.62
N SER A 199 -17.03 11.24 24.82
CA SER A 199 -15.65 11.59 24.41
C SER A 199 -14.97 12.53 25.41
N TRP A 200 -13.73 12.19 25.80
CA TRP A 200 -12.90 13.07 26.62
C TRP A 200 -12.57 14.34 25.82
N THR A 201 -12.65 15.49 26.49
CA THR A 201 -12.33 16.79 25.90
C THR A 201 -11.49 17.64 26.85
N PHE A 202 -10.72 18.56 26.28
CA PHE A 202 -9.88 19.49 27.02
C PHE A 202 -9.93 20.88 26.37
N THR A 203 -10.19 21.92 27.16
CA THR A 203 -10.10 23.30 26.70
C THR A 203 -8.72 23.85 27.03
N ALA A 204 -7.91 24.07 26.00
CA ALA A 204 -6.59 24.65 26.13
C ALA A 204 -6.66 26.15 26.46
N LYS A 205 -5.55 26.69 26.98
CA LYS A 205 -5.46 28.11 27.40
C LYS A 205 -5.69 29.10 26.26
N ASN A 206 -5.42 28.69 25.03
CA ASN A 206 -5.67 29.47 23.81
C ASN A 206 -7.14 29.42 23.35
N GLY A 207 -8.02 28.75 24.09
CA GLY A 207 -9.44 28.59 23.76
C GLY A 207 -9.74 27.44 22.79
N GLU A 208 -8.73 26.71 22.30
CA GLU A 208 -8.98 25.51 21.51
C GLU A 208 -9.65 24.43 22.37
N VAL A 209 -10.67 23.78 21.81
CA VAL A 209 -11.25 22.56 22.40
C VAL A 209 -10.63 21.37 21.70
N TRP A 210 -10.03 20.49 22.46
CA TRP A 210 -9.39 19.26 21.98
C TRP A 210 -10.29 18.08 22.31
N GLU A 211 -10.38 17.15 21.39
CA GLU A 211 -11.07 15.87 21.53
C GLU A 211 -10.06 14.74 21.34
N GLU A 212 -10.22 13.65 22.09
CA GLU A 212 -9.37 12.47 21.94
C GLU A 212 -9.64 11.71 20.63
N ILE A 213 -8.55 11.32 19.96
CA ILE A 213 -8.57 10.40 18.84
C ILE A 213 -8.35 8.99 19.40
N HIS A 214 -9.34 8.12 19.26
CA HIS A 214 -9.25 6.70 19.66
C HIS A 214 -8.82 5.77 18.52
N GLN A 215 -9.19 6.13 17.29
CA GLN A 215 -8.90 5.40 16.07
C GLN A 215 -8.78 6.37 14.90
N VAL A 216 -7.91 6.06 13.95
CA VAL A 216 -7.64 6.96 12.83
C VAL A 216 -7.40 6.19 11.53
N GLY A 217 -8.00 6.66 10.44
CA GLY A 217 -7.66 6.27 9.07
C GLY A 217 -6.74 7.28 8.42
N LEU A 218 -5.82 6.85 7.57
CA LEU A 218 -4.84 7.73 6.94
C LEU A 218 -5.09 7.90 5.45
N GLU A 219 -5.03 9.15 5.00
CA GLU A 219 -4.96 9.54 3.60
C GLU A 219 -3.91 10.65 3.44
N LEU A 220 -2.66 10.27 3.72
CA LEU A 220 -1.48 11.12 3.64
C LEU A 220 -0.48 10.55 2.65
N HIS A 221 0.11 11.39 1.80
CA HIS A 221 1.29 11.01 1.05
C HIS A 221 2.46 10.73 1.99
N GLN A 222 3.41 9.89 1.55
CA GLN A 222 4.59 9.53 2.33
C GLN A 222 5.33 10.76 2.89
N ARG A 223 5.51 11.80 2.08
CA ARG A 223 6.13 13.07 2.48
C ARG A 223 5.38 13.80 3.60
N GLU A 224 4.05 13.71 3.62
CA GLU A 224 3.22 14.34 4.65
C GLU A 224 3.30 13.54 5.95
N LEU A 225 3.33 12.20 5.85
CA LEU A 225 3.53 11.32 7.00
C LEU A 225 4.89 11.59 7.67
N ILE A 226 5.97 11.64 6.89
CA ILE A 226 7.33 11.89 7.40
C ILE A 226 7.46 13.31 7.99
N ALA A 227 6.68 14.28 7.51
CA ALA A 227 6.69 15.65 8.03
C ALA A 227 6.08 15.78 9.45
N LEU A 228 5.27 14.82 9.90
CA LEU A 228 4.66 14.84 11.24
C LEU A 228 5.72 14.66 12.33
N ASP A 229 5.55 15.29 13.50
CA ASP A 229 6.40 15.07 14.66
C ASP A 229 6.45 13.59 15.06
N LEU A 230 7.61 13.12 15.53
CA LEU A 230 7.80 11.71 15.85
C LEU A 230 6.84 11.24 16.97
N GLY A 231 6.59 12.08 17.98
CA GLY A 231 5.62 11.78 19.03
C GLY A 231 4.18 11.63 18.50
N ILE A 232 3.80 12.43 17.50
CA ILE A 232 2.51 12.30 16.82
C ILE A 232 2.45 10.99 16.03
N LEU A 233 3.52 10.64 15.31
CA LEU A 233 3.62 9.37 14.57
C LEU A 233 3.50 8.16 15.49
N HIS A 234 4.15 8.17 16.65
CA HIS A 234 4.01 7.13 17.66
C HIS A 234 2.54 6.95 18.06
N GLU A 235 1.87 8.03 18.42
CA GLU A 235 0.48 7.96 18.88
C GLU A 235 -0.52 7.60 17.77
N ILE A 236 -0.28 8.05 16.53
CA ILE A 236 -1.03 7.61 15.34
C ILE A 236 -0.85 6.10 15.15
N SER A 237 0.38 5.59 15.24
CA SER A 237 0.69 4.17 14.98
C SER A 237 -0.05 3.22 15.93
N LEU A 238 -0.31 3.65 17.17
CA LEU A 238 -1.09 2.86 18.13
C LEU A 238 -2.59 2.75 17.75
N ARG A 239 -3.11 3.76 17.05
CA ARG A 239 -4.56 3.97 16.81
C ARG A 239 -4.95 3.76 15.34
N CYS A 240 -3.98 3.75 14.44
CA CYS A 240 -4.25 3.58 13.03
C CYS A 240 -4.75 2.16 12.78
N PHE A 241 -5.87 2.05 12.06
CA PHE A 241 -6.37 0.75 11.63
C PHE A 241 -5.62 0.19 10.41
N ASN A 242 -4.88 1.04 9.71
CA ASN A 242 -3.96 0.63 8.66
C ASN A 242 -2.52 0.66 9.20
N ASP A 243 -1.96 -0.50 9.48
CA ASP A 243 -0.69 -0.60 10.21
C ASP A 243 0.47 0.06 9.46
N MET A 244 1.34 0.76 10.20
CA MET A 244 2.47 1.47 9.58
C MET A 244 3.46 0.51 8.91
N ARG A 245 3.55 -0.76 9.35
CA ARG A 245 4.35 -1.77 8.64
C ARG A 245 3.77 -2.05 7.26
N THR A 246 2.44 -2.08 7.12
CA THR A 246 1.77 -2.18 5.82
C THR A 246 2.06 -0.95 4.94
N ILE A 247 1.95 0.25 5.51
CA ILE A 247 2.16 1.51 4.76
C ILE A 247 3.61 1.72 4.34
N LEU A 248 4.57 1.41 5.23
CA LEU A 248 5.99 1.72 5.05
C LEU A 248 6.79 0.58 4.40
N LEU A 249 6.42 -0.67 4.64
CA LEU A 249 7.11 -1.84 4.10
C LEU A 249 6.35 -2.47 2.93
N VAL A 250 5.09 -2.85 3.15
CA VAL A 250 4.35 -3.68 2.17
C VAL A 250 4.02 -2.90 0.90
N HIS A 251 3.74 -1.60 1.03
CA HIS A 251 3.50 -0.72 -0.12
C HIS A 251 4.76 -0.39 -0.93
N ASP A 252 5.96 -0.60 -0.38
CA ASP A 252 7.22 -0.27 -1.06
C ASP A 252 7.44 -1.25 -2.23
N LYS A 253 7.76 -0.72 -3.43
CA LYS A 253 7.90 -1.57 -4.63
C LYS A 253 8.98 -2.63 -4.51
N ARG A 254 9.98 -2.42 -3.64
CA ARG A 254 11.02 -3.43 -3.35
C ARG A 254 10.45 -4.66 -2.66
N MET A 255 9.30 -4.56 -1.98
CA MET A 255 8.67 -5.69 -1.30
C MET A 255 8.39 -6.85 -2.26
N LEU A 256 7.98 -6.59 -3.52
CA LEU A 256 7.76 -7.66 -4.49
C LEU A 256 9.05 -8.43 -4.83
N GLY A 257 10.16 -7.71 -4.99
CA GLY A 257 11.48 -8.33 -5.20
C GLY A 257 11.96 -9.12 -3.98
N ILE A 258 11.72 -8.59 -2.77
CA ILE A 258 12.01 -9.31 -1.52
C ILE A 258 11.20 -10.61 -1.44
N ILE A 259 9.88 -10.54 -1.66
CA ILE A 259 9.00 -11.71 -1.64
C ILE A 259 9.52 -12.78 -2.59
N LYS A 260 9.80 -12.44 -3.85
CA LYS A 260 10.33 -13.38 -4.85
C LYS A 260 11.64 -14.03 -4.42
N GLN A 261 12.58 -13.25 -3.87
CA GLN A 261 13.85 -13.77 -3.37
C GLN A 261 13.68 -14.66 -2.13
N GLU A 262 12.66 -14.44 -1.30
CA GLU A 262 12.40 -15.20 -0.08
C GLU A 262 11.61 -16.50 -0.30
N ILE A 263 11.00 -16.73 -1.47
CA ILE A 263 10.22 -17.94 -1.77
C ILE A 263 10.94 -19.24 -1.36
N PRO A 264 12.22 -19.48 -1.72
CA PRO A 264 12.92 -20.70 -1.31
C PRO A 264 13.07 -20.84 0.21
N ASN A 265 13.34 -19.73 0.90
CA ASN A 265 13.48 -19.69 2.37
C ASN A 265 12.13 -19.97 3.06
N LEU A 266 11.04 -19.36 2.56
CA LEU A 266 9.68 -19.58 3.03
C LEU A 266 9.25 -21.05 2.91
N VAL A 267 9.65 -21.73 1.82
CA VAL A 267 9.41 -23.18 1.66
C VAL A 267 10.28 -23.99 2.63
N ALA A 268 11.58 -23.67 2.74
CA ALA A 268 12.50 -24.39 3.62
C ALA A 268 12.05 -24.32 5.10
N ARG A 269 11.51 -23.16 5.52
CA ARG A 269 10.94 -22.95 6.86
C ARG A 269 9.51 -23.46 7.01
N LYS A 270 8.92 -24.05 5.95
CA LYS A 270 7.54 -24.58 5.91
C LYS A 270 6.47 -23.51 6.18
N VAL A 271 6.78 -22.26 5.87
CA VAL A 271 5.82 -21.15 5.88
C VAL A 271 4.90 -21.24 4.67
N LEU A 272 5.47 -21.56 3.50
CA LEU A 272 4.73 -21.85 2.27
C LEU A 272 4.83 -23.33 1.92
N MET A 273 3.71 -23.90 1.49
CA MET A 273 3.70 -25.18 0.78
C MET A 273 4.32 -25.01 -0.62
N PRO A 274 4.94 -26.06 -1.21
CA PRO A 274 5.49 -25.97 -2.56
C PRO A 274 4.50 -25.47 -3.61
N ALA A 275 3.23 -25.87 -3.53
CA ALA A 275 2.19 -25.37 -4.43
C ALA A 275 1.89 -23.88 -4.24
N GLN A 276 1.92 -23.37 -3.00
CA GLN A 276 1.74 -21.93 -2.73
C GLN A 276 2.94 -21.13 -3.23
N ALA A 277 4.15 -21.66 -3.06
CA ALA A 277 5.38 -21.06 -3.55
C ALA A 277 5.38 -20.94 -5.09
N ASP A 278 4.96 -22.00 -5.79
CA ASP A 278 4.83 -22.00 -7.25
C ASP A 278 3.76 -21.00 -7.75
N VAL A 279 2.59 -20.95 -7.08
CA VAL A 279 1.56 -19.94 -7.38
C VAL A 279 2.09 -18.53 -7.15
N LEU A 280 2.84 -18.30 -6.09
CA LEU A 280 3.40 -16.98 -5.76
C LEU A 280 4.50 -16.57 -6.74
N ASP A 281 5.39 -17.50 -7.11
CA ASP A 281 6.49 -17.26 -8.06
C ASP A 281 5.95 -16.90 -9.45
N ARG A 282 4.90 -17.58 -9.89
CA ARG A 282 4.17 -17.27 -11.12
C ARG A 282 3.25 -16.06 -10.98
N GLY A 283 2.74 -15.75 -9.80
CA GLY A 283 1.79 -14.65 -9.63
C GLY A 283 2.42 -13.28 -9.38
N VAL A 284 3.70 -13.21 -8.99
CA VAL A 284 4.41 -11.95 -8.71
C VAL A 284 5.43 -11.67 -9.80
N VAL A 285 5.43 -10.44 -10.32
CA VAL A 285 6.37 -10.05 -11.37
C VAL A 285 7.81 -10.00 -10.87
N ASP A 286 8.74 -10.45 -11.70
CA ASP A 286 10.17 -10.38 -11.42
C ASP A 286 10.60 -8.92 -11.22
N THR A 287 11.18 -8.65 -10.05
CA THR A 287 11.54 -7.32 -9.60
C THR A 287 12.94 -7.37 -9.01
N THR A 288 13.90 -6.76 -9.71
CA THR A 288 15.30 -6.66 -9.32
C THR A 288 15.50 -5.48 -8.39
N LEU A 289 16.14 -5.75 -7.24
CA LEU A 289 16.41 -4.77 -6.21
C LEU A 289 17.72 -4.00 -6.49
N PRO A 290 17.79 -2.71 -6.17
CA PRO A 290 19.05 -1.97 -6.11
C PRO A 290 20.09 -2.66 -5.22
N GLY A 291 21.35 -2.66 -5.66
CA GLY A 291 22.49 -3.28 -4.98
C GLY A 291 22.40 -4.80 -4.79
N SER A 292 21.53 -5.47 -5.55
CA SER A 292 21.43 -6.93 -5.54
C SER A 292 22.35 -7.56 -6.59
N LYS A 293 22.73 -8.82 -6.37
CA LYS A 293 23.49 -9.60 -7.36
C LYS A 293 22.75 -9.71 -8.70
N GLN A 294 21.42 -9.81 -8.67
CA GLN A 294 20.60 -9.85 -9.88
C GLN A 294 20.74 -8.57 -10.72
N LEU A 295 21.01 -7.42 -10.08
CA LEU A 295 21.30 -6.18 -10.80
C LEU A 295 22.67 -6.25 -11.49
N ASP A 296 23.69 -6.74 -10.81
CA ASP A 296 25.03 -6.92 -11.41
C ASP A 296 24.96 -7.83 -12.64
N ASP A 297 24.27 -8.96 -12.51
CA ASP A 297 24.05 -9.92 -13.60
C ASP A 297 23.28 -9.26 -14.77
N LEU A 298 22.25 -8.44 -14.47
CA LEU A 298 21.49 -7.70 -15.48
C LEU A 298 22.33 -6.64 -16.19
N ILE A 299 23.22 -5.94 -15.47
CA ILE A 299 24.16 -4.97 -16.06
C ILE A 299 25.08 -5.68 -17.06
N GLN A 300 25.71 -6.79 -16.64
CA GLN A 300 26.61 -7.55 -17.52
C GLN A 300 25.86 -8.09 -18.75
N ALA A 301 24.66 -8.65 -18.55
CA ALA A 301 23.85 -9.12 -19.66
C ALA A 301 23.46 -7.99 -20.62
N SER A 302 23.08 -6.82 -20.09
CA SER A 302 22.70 -5.65 -20.89
C SER A 302 23.87 -5.08 -21.71
N MET A 303 25.11 -5.21 -21.22
CA MET A 303 26.30 -4.82 -21.99
C MET A 303 26.56 -5.73 -23.19
N VAL A 304 26.22 -7.02 -23.08
CA VAL A 304 26.38 -8.01 -24.16
C VAL A 304 25.20 -7.96 -25.13
N SER A 305 23.98 -7.76 -24.64
CA SER A 305 22.76 -7.70 -25.43
C SER A 305 21.96 -6.45 -25.07
N PRO A 306 22.21 -5.32 -25.76
CA PRO A 306 21.53 -4.06 -25.46
C PRO A 306 20.00 -4.15 -25.59
N GLN A 307 19.49 -5.05 -26.44
CA GLN A 307 18.05 -5.22 -26.69
C GLN A 307 17.28 -5.72 -25.46
N LEU A 308 17.97 -6.32 -24.46
CA LEU A 308 17.35 -6.77 -23.21
C LEU A 308 16.55 -5.67 -22.51
N ARG A 309 16.95 -4.41 -22.63
CA ARG A 309 16.24 -3.26 -22.05
C ARG A 309 14.75 -3.19 -22.39
N GLN A 310 14.35 -3.67 -23.57
CA GLN A 310 12.96 -3.64 -24.02
C GLN A 310 12.03 -4.52 -23.17
N GLY A 311 12.60 -5.52 -22.47
CA GLY A 311 11.90 -6.41 -21.55
C GLY A 311 11.75 -5.86 -20.13
N TYR A 312 12.17 -4.63 -19.85
CA TYR A 312 12.19 -4.06 -18.50
C TYR A 312 11.61 -2.65 -18.43
N ILE A 313 11.21 -2.28 -17.21
CA ILE A 313 10.81 -0.93 -16.82
C ILE A 313 11.52 -0.52 -15.53
N LEU A 314 11.82 0.77 -15.40
CA LEU A 314 12.29 1.39 -14.17
C LEU A 314 11.08 1.99 -13.44
N LYS A 315 10.86 1.58 -12.18
CA LYS A 315 9.76 2.07 -11.35
C LYS A 315 10.30 2.77 -10.10
N PRO A 316 10.06 4.07 -9.90
CA PRO A 316 10.46 4.76 -8.68
C PRO A 316 9.81 4.11 -7.45
N ILE A 317 10.58 3.88 -6.41
CA ILE A 317 10.18 3.01 -5.29
C ILE A 317 8.94 3.52 -4.53
N ARG A 318 8.76 4.85 -4.45
CA ARG A 318 7.74 5.50 -3.59
C ARG A 318 6.71 6.35 -4.33
N SER A 319 6.78 6.44 -5.65
CA SER A 319 5.78 7.14 -6.46
C SER A 319 4.45 6.40 -6.51
N GLY A 320 3.35 7.13 -6.68
CA GLY A 320 2.02 6.57 -6.93
C GLY A 320 1.57 6.89 -8.36
N LYS A 321 0.45 6.29 -8.78
CA LYS A 321 -0.25 6.62 -10.05
C LYS A 321 0.62 6.55 -11.31
N GLY A 322 1.65 5.70 -11.31
CA GLY A 322 2.56 5.52 -12.45
C GLY A 322 3.55 6.67 -12.68
N GLU A 323 3.64 7.66 -11.78
CA GLU A 323 4.56 8.78 -11.95
C GLU A 323 6.03 8.32 -11.96
N GLY A 324 6.76 8.75 -13.00
CA GLY A 324 8.18 8.50 -13.18
C GLY A 324 8.55 7.09 -13.63
N ILE A 325 7.59 6.27 -14.07
CA ILE A 325 7.91 4.98 -14.71
C ILE A 325 8.57 5.25 -16.07
N VAL A 326 9.70 4.61 -16.32
CA VAL A 326 10.43 4.69 -17.59
C VAL A 326 10.51 3.30 -18.21
N PHE A 327 10.13 3.16 -19.47
CA PHE A 327 10.29 1.90 -20.19
C PHE A 327 11.70 1.80 -20.73
N GLY A 328 12.33 0.63 -20.63
CA GLY A 328 13.69 0.46 -21.13
C GLY A 328 13.79 0.61 -22.66
N GLU A 329 12.68 0.43 -23.39
CA GLU A 329 12.62 0.71 -24.83
C GLU A 329 12.71 2.20 -25.18
N ASP A 330 12.31 3.08 -24.25
CA ASP A 330 12.37 4.54 -24.41
C ASP A 330 13.78 5.09 -24.15
N LEU A 331 14.69 4.24 -23.64
CA LEU A 331 16.07 4.61 -23.32
C LEU A 331 17.05 4.12 -24.41
N GLY A 332 18.03 4.98 -24.71
CA GLY A 332 19.21 4.59 -25.46
C GLY A 332 20.04 3.56 -24.69
N GLU A 333 20.90 2.83 -25.40
CA GLU A 333 21.71 1.75 -24.81
C GLU A 333 22.62 2.26 -23.68
N HIS A 334 23.29 3.39 -23.89
CA HIS A 334 24.13 4.03 -22.89
C HIS A 334 23.32 4.59 -21.70
N GLU A 335 22.14 5.15 -21.97
CA GLU A 335 21.26 5.67 -20.92
C GLU A 335 20.73 4.55 -20.03
N TRP A 336 20.34 3.41 -20.62
CA TRP A 336 19.92 2.23 -19.89
C TRP A 336 21.02 1.73 -18.94
N ILE A 337 22.24 1.52 -19.45
CA ILE A 337 23.36 1.06 -18.63
C ILE A 337 23.68 2.07 -17.53
N SER A 338 23.67 3.36 -17.83
CA SER A 338 23.93 4.41 -16.83
C SER A 338 22.87 4.38 -15.73
N ALA A 339 21.58 4.27 -16.09
CA ALA A 339 20.49 4.16 -15.13
C ALA A 339 20.62 2.91 -14.24
N LEU A 340 21.04 1.76 -14.78
CA LEU A 340 21.30 0.56 -13.98
C LEU A 340 22.49 0.75 -13.02
N GLN A 341 23.57 1.40 -13.49
CA GLN A 341 24.77 1.64 -12.68
C GLN A 341 24.51 2.56 -11.48
N GLU A 342 23.60 3.52 -11.61
CA GLU A 342 23.16 4.36 -10.49
C GLU A 342 22.50 3.56 -9.36
N LEU A 343 21.98 2.36 -9.66
CA LEU A 343 21.28 1.49 -8.72
C LEU A 343 22.19 0.45 -8.05
N ILE A 344 23.49 0.42 -8.35
CA ILE A 344 24.46 -0.51 -7.72
C ILE A 344 24.50 -0.33 -6.19
N SER A 345 24.23 0.87 -5.71
CA SER A 345 24.08 1.13 -4.27
C SER A 345 22.64 0.88 -3.84
N SER A 346 22.44 0.11 -2.76
CA SER A 346 21.12 -0.04 -2.14
C SER A 346 20.64 1.22 -1.40
N LYS A 347 21.53 2.19 -1.14
CA LYS A 347 21.20 3.44 -0.44
C LYS A 347 20.06 4.18 -1.14
N MET A 348 19.07 4.58 -0.34
CA MET A 348 17.95 5.36 -0.83
C MET A 348 18.39 6.78 -1.19
N VAL A 349 18.15 7.18 -2.43
CA VAL A 349 18.30 8.54 -2.93
C VAL A 349 16.92 8.98 -3.45
N PRO A 350 16.28 9.97 -2.80
CA PRO A 350 14.97 10.45 -3.21
C PRO A 350 14.95 10.86 -4.69
N GLY A 351 13.94 10.41 -5.43
CA GLY A 351 13.78 10.72 -6.85
C GLY A 351 14.68 9.93 -7.80
N VAL A 352 15.67 9.19 -7.30
CA VAL A 352 16.61 8.38 -8.10
C VAL A 352 16.38 6.88 -7.89
N SER A 353 16.14 6.46 -6.64
CA SER A 353 16.00 5.03 -6.36
C SER A 353 14.73 4.43 -6.99
N CYS A 354 14.95 3.51 -7.92
CA CYS A 354 13.92 2.73 -8.59
C CYS A 354 14.17 1.23 -8.43
N VAL A 355 13.14 0.42 -8.65
CA VAL A 355 13.30 -1.01 -8.92
C VAL A 355 13.30 -1.23 -10.43
N ILE A 356 13.98 -2.29 -10.87
CA ILE A 356 13.88 -2.76 -12.24
C ILE A 356 12.88 -3.90 -12.24
N GLN A 357 11.81 -3.77 -13.01
CA GLN A 357 10.77 -4.77 -13.08
C GLN A 357 10.66 -5.32 -14.49
N ARG A 358 10.41 -6.63 -14.64
CA ARG A 358 10.09 -7.19 -15.95
C ARG A 358 8.86 -6.47 -16.51
N ARG A 359 8.95 -6.06 -17.78
CA ARG A 359 7.83 -5.51 -18.51
C ARG A 359 6.80 -6.62 -18.74
N ILE A 360 5.56 -6.36 -18.34
CA ILE A 360 4.41 -7.18 -18.70
C ILE A 360 3.87 -6.66 -20.04
N MET A 361 3.63 -7.55 -20.99
CA MET A 361 2.88 -7.26 -22.21
C MET A 361 1.44 -7.68 -21.99
N PRO A 362 0.51 -6.74 -21.73
CA PRO A 362 -0.85 -7.11 -21.37
C PRO A 362 -1.56 -7.78 -22.54
N ARG A 363 -2.41 -8.76 -22.24
CA ARG A 363 -3.39 -9.28 -23.20
C ARG A 363 -4.31 -8.15 -23.64
N GLU A 364 -4.56 -8.06 -24.94
CA GLU A 364 -5.46 -7.05 -25.49
C GLU A 364 -6.91 -7.52 -25.42
N TYR A 365 -7.81 -6.61 -25.00
CA TYR A 365 -9.24 -6.85 -24.93
C TYR A 365 -9.98 -5.79 -25.75
N ASN A 366 -11.06 -6.20 -26.43
CA ASN A 366 -11.92 -5.27 -27.14
C ASN A 366 -12.72 -4.43 -26.12
N LEU A 367 -12.51 -3.11 -26.12
CA LEU A 367 -13.20 -2.18 -25.23
C LEU A 367 -14.17 -1.29 -26.02
N VAL A 368 -15.40 -1.16 -25.54
CA VAL A 368 -16.35 -0.16 -26.05
C VAL A 368 -16.11 1.14 -25.28
N LEU A 369 -15.27 2.01 -25.85
CA LEU A 369 -15.03 3.34 -25.32
C LEU A 369 -16.05 4.31 -25.91
N LYS A 370 -16.62 5.18 -25.06
CA LYS A 370 -17.40 6.31 -25.57
C LYS A 370 -16.45 7.19 -26.39
N ALA A 371 -16.80 7.47 -27.64
CA ALA A 371 -16.02 8.40 -28.45
C ALA A 371 -15.93 9.74 -27.71
N ASN A 372 -14.74 10.07 -27.20
CA ASN A 372 -14.51 11.40 -26.64
C ASN A 372 -14.56 12.39 -27.80
N LEU A 373 -15.48 13.35 -27.73
CA LEU A 373 -15.42 14.58 -28.51
C LEU A 373 -14.05 15.23 -28.25
N ARG A 374 -13.19 15.16 -29.27
CA ARG A 374 -11.94 15.91 -29.49
C ARG A 374 -10.83 15.76 -28.43
N TRP A 375 -9.81 14.99 -28.80
CA TRP A 375 -8.41 15.39 -28.56
C TRP A 375 -7.70 15.44 -29.92
N PHE A 376 -7.27 16.65 -30.26
CA PHE A 376 -6.61 17.15 -31.46
C PHE A 376 -5.94 16.13 -32.39
N THR A 377 -6.53 15.97 -33.58
CA THR A 377 -5.75 16.05 -34.81
C THR A 377 -5.27 17.49 -34.95
N ASP A 378 -3.96 17.69 -34.97
CA ASP A 378 -3.29 18.68 -35.83
C ASP A 378 -1.82 18.25 -35.88
N ARG A 379 -1.52 17.38 -36.85
CA ARG A 379 -0.24 17.37 -37.54
C ARG A 379 -0.55 17.78 -38.97
N ASP A 380 -0.31 19.05 -39.26
CA ASP A 380 0.33 19.47 -40.50
C ASP A 380 1.76 19.87 -40.15
#